data_AF-A0A968Y2E7-F1
#
_entry.id   AF-A0A968Y2E7-F1
#
_cell.length_a   1.000
_cell.length_b   1.000
_cell.length_c   1.000
_cell.angle_alpha   90.00
_cell.angle_beta   90.00
_cell.angle_gamma   90.00
#
_symmetry.space_group_name_H-M   'P 1'
#
loop_
_entity.id
_entity.type
_entity.pdbx_description
1 polymer ?
#
loop_
_entity_poly.entity_id
_entity_poly.type
_entity_poly.pdbx_seq_one_letter_code
_entity_poly.pdbx_strand_id
1 'polypeptide(L)'
;MQNRLLQWIDRKLENFIPENCQGCGFKPEMREALEETKELFLAFADSMPVPLVVSSLATGTILYCNDLCDLAFGVTASEFIDRQHAETLYSNPADRRQLLEVLARDGYVREA
;
A
#
# COMPACT_ATOMS: atom_id res chain seq x y z
N MET A 1 1.34 -13.07 -13.31
CA MET A 1 0.50 -12.25 -12.41
C MET A 1 0.94 -10.81 -12.57
N GLN A 2 0.08 -9.95 -13.11
CA GLN A 2 0.38 -8.52 -13.31
C GLN A 2 0.60 -7.88 -11.94
N ASN A 3 1.81 -7.37 -11.71
CA ASN A 3 2.21 -6.74 -10.46
C ASN A 3 1.54 -5.35 -10.37
N ARG A 4 0.23 -5.34 -10.05
CA ARG A 4 -0.60 -4.13 -9.94
C ARG A 4 -0.12 -3.21 -8.81
N LEU A 5 0.68 -3.70 -7.87
CA LEU A 5 1.32 -2.85 -6.87
C LEU A 5 2.44 -2.00 -7.48
N LEU A 6 3.27 -2.53 -8.39
CA LEU A 6 4.22 -1.69 -9.14
C LEU A 6 3.48 -0.61 -9.92
N GLN A 7 2.39 -0.97 -10.63
CA GLN A 7 1.58 0.03 -11.35
C GLN A 7 0.97 1.10 -10.43
N TRP A 8 0.54 0.72 -9.22
CA TRP A 8 0.01 1.66 -8.22
C TRP A 8 1.11 2.53 -7.60
N ILE A 9 2.25 1.92 -7.22
CA ILE A 9 3.44 2.59 -6.68
C ILE A 9 3.98 3.57 -7.73
N ASP A 10 4.11 3.15 -8.98
CA ASP A 10 4.50 3.96 -10.13
C ASP A 10 3.54 5.13 -10.28
N ARG A 11 2.22 4.87 -10.37
CA ARG A 11 1.20 5.93 -10.51
C ARG A 11 1.18 6.90 -9.32
N LYS A 12 1.46 6.47 -8.09
CA LYS A 12 1.51 7.36 -6.91
C LYS A 12 2.81 8.14 -6.80
N LEU A 13 3.94 7.58 -7.25
CA LEU A 13 5.23 8.26 -7.29
C LEU A 13 5.38 9.16 -8.53
N GLU A 14 4.71 8.85 -9.64
CA GLU A 14 4.50 9.73 -10.78
C GLU A 14 3.75 11.01 -10.38
N ASN A 15 2.81 10.95 -9.43
CA ASN A 15 2.21 12.16 -8.86
C ASN A 15 3.19 13.04 -8.05
N PHE A 16 4.37 12.53 -7.72
CA PHE A 16 5.46 13.29 -7.11
C PHE A 16 6.44 13.86 -8.15
N ILE A 17 6.32 13.42 -9.41
CA ILE A 17 7.18 13.81 -10.53
C ILE A 17 6.27 14.33 -11.66
N PRO A 18 5.94 15.63 -11.70
CA PRO A 18 5.12 16.15 -12.77
C PRO A 18 5.76 15.83 -14.12
N GLU A 19 4.98 15.28 -15.05
CA GLU A 19 5.38 14.90 -16.41
C GLU A 19 6.07 16.05 -17.19
N ASN A 20 5.97 17.28 -16.68
CA ASN A 20 6.54 18.52 -17.24
C ASN A 20 7.71 19.11 -16.42
N CYS A 21 8.42 18.34 -15.59
CA CYS A 21 9.59 18.86 -14.87
C CYS A 21 10.81 19.01 -15.81
N GLN A 22 10.74 19.93 -16.76
CA GLN A 22 11.89 20.37 -17.55
C GLN A 22 12.89 21.07 -16.61
N GLY A 23 13.92 20.33 -16.20
CA GLY A 23 15.03 20.87 -15.41
C GLY A 23 15.19 20.33 -13.99
N CYS A 24 14.36 19.37 -13.53
CA CYS A 24 14.72 18.64 -12.30
C CYS A 24 15.85 17.68 -12.64
N GLY A 25 17.02 17.86 -12.03
CA GLY A 25 18.18 16.98 -12.19
C GLY A 25 17.98 15.61 -11.51
N PHE A 26 16.95 14.86 -11.89
CA PHE A 26 16.85 13.44 -11.58
C PHE A 26 17.86 12.71 -12.45
N LYS A 27 19.05 12.48 -11.88
CA LYS A 27 20.06 11.70 -12.56
C LYS A 27 19.59 10.24 -12.69
N PRO A 28 20.01 9.50 -13.72
CA PRO A 28 19.61 8.10 -13.95
C PRO A 28 19.69 7.22 -12.70
N GLU A 29 20.71 7.46 -11.86
CA GLU A 29 20.98 6.73 -10.62
C GLU A 29 19.86 6.89 -9.59
N MET A 30 19.16 8.04 -9.56
CA MET A 30 18.02 8.25 -8.66
C MET A 30 16.77 7.48 -9.09
N ARG A 31 16.60 7.26 -10.40
CA ARG A 31 15.50 6.46 -10.93
C ARG A 31 15.75 4.97 -10.68
N GLU A 32 16.99 4.55 -10.89
CA GLU A 32 17.44 3.17 -10.60
C GLU A 32 17.31 2.84 -9.11
N ALA A 33 17.83 3.70 -8.23
CA ALA A 33 17.71 3.50 -6.78
C ALA A 33 16.24 3.45 -6.30
N LEU A 34 15.36 4.24 -6.94
CA LEU A 34 13.94 4.20 -6.65
C LEU A 34 13.34 2.84 -7.05
N GLU A 35 13.66 2.34 -8.24
CA GLU A 35 13.17 1.05 -8.72
C GLU A 35 13.67 -0.11 -7.85
N GLU A 36 14.96 -0.14 -7.54
CA GLU A 36 15.55 -1.13 -6.63
C GLU A 36 14.86 -1.13 -5.26
N THR A 37 14.55 0.06 -4.73
CA THR A 37 13.85 0.18 -3.44
C THR A 37 12.43 -0.40 -3.51
N LYS A 38 11.72 -0.21 -4.63
CA LYS A 38 10.37 -0.78 -4.83
C LYS A 38 10.42 -2.29 -4.91
N GLU A 39 11.32 -2.84 -5.72
CA GLU A 39 11.47 -4.29 -5.87
C GLU A 39 11.81 -4.95 -4.54
N LEU A 40 12.71 -4.32 -3.77
CA LEU A 40 13.07 -4.80 -2.44
C LEU A 40 11.88 -4.76 -1.48
N PHE A 41 11.10 -3.67 -1.47
CA PHE A 41 9.89 -3.59 -0.64
C PHE A 41 8.89 -4.70 -0.99
N LEU A 42 8.66 -4.95 -2.27
CA LEU A 42 7.76 -6.00 -2.75
C LEU A 42 8.25 -7.39 -2.32
N ALA A 43 9.53 -7.68 -2.53
CA ALA A 43 10.12 -8.95 -2.12
C ALA A 43 9.97 -9.19 -0.61
N PHE A 44 10.15 -8.16 0.21
CA PHE A 44 9.92 -8.26 1.65
C PHE A 44 8.45 -8.43 2.00
N ALA A 45 7.56 -7.61 1.44
CA ALA A 45 6.13 -7.65 1.73
C ALA A 45 5.49 -8.99 1.33
N ASP A 46 5.83 -9.50 0.15
CA ASP A 46 5.32 -10.77 -0.39
C ASP A 46 5.86 -11.98 0.39
N SER A 47 7.05 -11.87 0.99
CA SER A 47 7.65 -12.94 1.79
C SER A 47 7.26 -12.92 3.27
N MET A 48 6.50 -11.92 3.74
CA MET A 48 6.07 -11.88 5.13
C MET A 48 5.17 -13.08 5.46
N PRO A 49 5.42 -13.81 6.56
CA PRO A 49 4.62 -14.98 6.94
C PRO A 49 3.30 -14.60 7.64
N VAL A 50 2.81 -13.39 7.40
CA VAL A 50 1.56 -12.86 7.96
C VAL A 50 0.77 -12.13 6.87
N PRO A 51 -0.57 -12.13 6.93
CA PRO A 51 -1.38 -11.29 6.06
C PRO A 51 -0.99 -9.81 6.22
N LEU A 52 -0.62 -9.16 5.12
CA LEU A 52 -0.23 -7.76 5.11
C LEU A 52 -1.11 -6.98 4.15
N VAL A 53 -1.73 -5.92 4.67
CA VAL A 53 -2.57 -4.99 3.90
C VAL A 53 -1.97 -3.59 3.99
N VAL A 54 -1.83 -2.90 2.86
CA VAL A 54 -1.59 -1.44 2.86
C VAL A 54 -2.83 -0.74 2.32
N SER A 55 -3.31 0.26 3.05
CA SER A 55 -4.51 1.03 2.68
C SER A 55 -4.24 2.53 2.64
N SER A 56 -4.94 3.24 1.78
CA SER A 56 -4.92 4.69 1.69
C SER A 56 -5.46 5.27 3.00
N LEU A 57 -4.70 6.17 3.63
CA LEU A 57 -5.17 6.87 4.82
C LEU A 57 -6.38 7.76 4.50
N ALA A 58 -6.38 8.42 3.35
CA ALA A 58 -7.40 9.41 2.97
C ALA A 58 -8.74 8.78 2.58
N THR A 59 -8.70 7.62 1.90
CA THR A 59 -9.90 7.00 1.29
C THR A 59 -10.21 5.63 1.86
N GLY A 60 -9.31 5.04 2.63
CA GLY A 60 -9.40 3.65 3.08
C GLY A 60 -9.20 2.61 1.97
N THR A 61 -9.04 3.01 0.71
CA THR A 61 -8.86 2.09 -0.43
C THR A 61 -7.68 1.16 -0.20
N ILE A 62 -7.86 -0.14 -0.43
CA ILE A 62 -6.76 -1.10 -0.36
C ILE A 62 -5.82 -0.91 -1.54
N LEU A 63 -4.54 -0.72 -1.24
CA LEU A 63 -3.48 -0.44 -2.19
C LEU A 63 -2.62 -1.68 -2.43
N TYR A 64 -2.48 -2.52 -1.39
CA TYR A 64 -1.72 -3.77 -1.44
C TYR A 64 -2.34 -4.82 -0.52
N CYS A 65 -2.22 -6.07 -0.95
CA CYS A 65 -2.35 -7.25 -0.12
C CYS A 65 -1.32 -8.29 -0.58
N ASN A 66 -0.63 -8.94 0.35
CA ASN A 66 0.12 -10.15 0.00
C ASN A 66 -0.82 -11.35 -0.18
N ASP A 67 -0.30 -12.45 -0.72
CA ASP A 67 -1.10 -13.64 -1.04
C ASP A 67 -1.77 -14.28 0.19
N LEU A 68 -1.24 -14.04 1.40
CA LEU A 68 -1.83 -14.54 2.65
C LEU A 68 -3.14 -13.84 3.03
N CYS A 69 -3.46 -12.70 2.42
CA CYS A 69 -4.75 -12.05 2.59
C CYS A 69 -5.93 -12.91 2.13
N ASP A 70 -5.74 -13.69 1.07
CA ASP A 70 -6.78 -14.57 0.53
C ASP A 70 -7.21 -15.61 1.58
N LEU A 71 -6.23 -16.12 2.35
CA LEU A 71 -6.47 -17.07 3.43
C LEU A 71 -7.13 -16.41 4.65
N ALA A 72 -6.76 -15.16 4.95
CA ALA A 72 -7.23 -14.45 6.14
C ALA A 72 -8.64 -13.86 5.97
N PHE A 73 -8.95 -13.35 4.78
CA PHE A 73 -10.18 -12.60 4.51
C PHE A 73 -11.11 -13.29 3.51
N GLY A 74 -10.67 -14.36 2.85
CA GLY A 74 -11.48 -15.11 1.89
C GLY A 74 -11.75 -14.36 0.59
N VAL A 75 -10.94 -13.34 0.28
CA VAL A 75 -11.09 -12.51 -0.93
C VAL A 75 -9.75 -12.46 -1.64
N THR A 76 -9.75 -12.64 -2.96
CA THR A 76 -8.49 -12.62 -3.71
C THR A 76 -7.88 -11.22 -3.72
N ALA A 77 -6.55 -11.12 -3.73
CA ALA A 77 -5.85 -9.85 -3.96
C ALA A 77 -6.41 -9.09 -5.18
N SER A 78 -6.88 -9.82 -6.20
CA SER A 78 -7.44 -9.23 -7.41
C SER A 78 -8.80 -8.54 -7.22
N GLU A 79 -9.57 -8.97 -6.23
CA GLU A 79 -10.87 -8.45 -5.81
C GLU A 79 -10.74 -7.43 -4.67
N PHE A 80 -9.60 -7.42 -3.98
CA PHE A 80 -9.31 -6.52 -2.87
C PHE A 80 -8.79 -5.15 -3.32
N ILE A 81 -7.73 -5.17 -4.12
CA ILE A 81 -6.98 -3.96 -4.49
C ILE A 81 -7.87 -3.04 -5.35
N ASP A 82 -7.91 -1.76 -4.99
CA ASP A 82 -8.71 -0.69 -5.61
C ASP A 82 -10.24 -0.89 -5.60
N ARG A 83 -10.74 -1.96 -4.97
CA ARG A 83 -12.17 -2.34 -4.96
C ARG A 83 -12.77 -2.38 -3.58
N GLN A 84 -11.96 -2.65 -2.56
CA GLN A 84 -12.38 -2.70 -1.17
C GLN A 84 -11.83 -1.52 -0.38
N HIS A 85 -12.54 -1.18 0.70
CA HIS A 85 -12.10 -0.21 1.69
C HIS A 85 -11.70 -0.95 2.95
N ALA A 86 -10.64 -0.51 3.61
CA ALA A 86 -10.10 -1.19 4.78
C ALA A 86 -11.09 -1.30 5.95
N GLU A 87 -12.16 -0.49 6.01
CA GLU A 87 -13.27 -0.66 6.97
C GLU A 87 -13.93 -2.04 6.89
N THR A 88 -13.95 -2.66 5.70
CA THR A 88 -14.56 -3.99 5.49
C THR A 88 -13.74 -5.13 6.11
N LEU A 89 -12.51 -4.84 6.55
CA LEU A 89 -11.62 -5.82 7.20
C LEU A 89 -11.88 -5.94 8.70
N TYR A 90 -12.64 -5.01 9.27
CA TYR A 90 -12.94 -4.97 10.70
C TYR A 90 -14.29 -5.63 10.93
N SER A 91 -14.40 -6.44 11.98
CA SER A 91 -15.69 -7.01 12.39
C SER A 91 -16.71 -5.93 12.74
N ASN A 92 -16.24 -4.81 13.29
CA ASN A 92 -17.01 -3.58 13.45
C ASN A 92 -16.31 -2.44 12.69
N PRO A 93 -16.93 -1.87 11.63
CA PRO A 93 -16.33 -0.78 10.86
C PRO A 93 -15.92 0.45 11.68
N ALA A 94 -16.56 0.67 12.83
CA ALA A 94 -16.22 1.79 13.72
C ALA A 94 -14.83 1.64 14.38
N ASP A 95 -14.31 0.42 14.50
CA ASP A 95 -13.01 0.14 15.13
C ASP A 95 -11.87 0.75 14.30
N ARG A 96 -12.03 0.80 12.97
CA ARG A 96 -11.07 1.50 12.10
C ARG A 96 -10.95 2.97 12.47
N ARG A 97 -12.07 3.65 12.79
CA ARG A 97 -12.03 5.07 13.16
C ARG A 97 -11.21 5.28 14.44
N GLN A 98 -11.41 4.44 15.44
CA GLN A 98 -10.63 4.46 16.68
C GLN A 98 -9.14 4.23 16.40
N LEU A 99 -8.83 3.24 15.55
CA LEU A 99 -7.47 2.96 15.11
C LEU A 99 -6.83 4.18 14.41
N LEU A 100 -7.57 4.86 13.54
CA LEU A 100 -7.08 6.05 12.84
C LEU A 100 -6.88 7.26 13.78
N GLU A 101 -7.71 7.41 14.81
CA GLU A 101 -7.52 8.43 15.84
C GLU A 101 -6.23 8.20 16.64
N VAL A 102 -5.95 6.95 17.04
CA VAL A 102 -4.69 6.59 17.72
C VAL A 102 -3.50 6.81 16.78
N LEU A 103 -3.60 6.36 15.52
CA LEU A 103 -2.54 6.54 14.53
C LEU A 103 -2.24 8.03 14.29
N ALA A 104 -3.26 8.88 14.21
CA ALA A 104 -3.08 10.32 14.00
C ALA A 104 -2.40 11.00 15.20
N ARG A 105 -2.68 10.52 16.43
CA ARG A 105 -2.10 11.06 17.66
C ARG A 105 -0.66 10.59 17.87
N ASP A 106 -0.41 9.30 17.68
CA ASP A 106 0.82 8.64 18.15
C ASP A 106 1.79 8.28 17.01
N GLY A 107 1.34 8.33 15.75
CA GLY A 107 2.09 7.91 14.57
C GLY A 107 2.23 6.39 14.41
N TYR A 108 1.73 5.60 15.38
CA TYR A 108 1.68 4.14 15.33
C TYR A 108 0.50 3.62 16.17
N VAL A 109 0.15 2.35 15.98
CA VAL A 109 -0.80 1.62 16.84
C VAL A 109 -0.14 0.34 17.31
N ARG A 110 -0.23 0.04 18.61
CA ARG A 110 0.22 -1.22 19.20
C ARG A 110 -1.00 -1.91 19.80
N GLU A 111 -1.15 -3.20 19.56
CA GLU A 111 -2.22 -4.05 20.14
C GLU A 111 -3.62 -3.46 19.90
N ALA A 112 -4.06 -3.53 18.64
CA ALA A 112 -5.43 -3.18 18.24
C ALA A 112 -6.38 -4.39 18.35
#